data_AF-A0A957CN81-F1
#
_entry.id   AF-A0A957CN81-F1
#
_cell.length_a   1.000
_cell.length_b   1.000
_cell.length_c   1.000
_cell.angle_alpha   90.00
_cell.angle_beta   90.00
_cell.angle_gamma   90.00
#
_symmetry.space_group_name_H-M   'P 1'
#
loop_
_entity.id
_entity.type
_entity.pdbx_description
1 polymer ?
#
loop_
_entity_poly.entity_id
_entity_poly.type
_entity_poly.pdbx_seq_one_letter_code
_entity_poly.pdbx_strand_id
1 'polypeptide(L)' 'TVFSPQTVKAISAQAGWFDSDIAEATFTFVCDTPTVTEGGTFTDSAVVSLSSGTTGAKIYYTTDGSEPTTSDTLYSGSFS' A
#
# COMPACT_ATOMS: atom_id res chain seq x y z
N THR A 1 -11.14 8.91 -0.60
CA THR A 1 -10.57 8.62 -1.93
C THR A 1 -9.89 7.27 -1.86
N VAL A 2 -10.26 6.33 -2.72
CA VAL A 2 -9.66 5.00 -2.75
C VAL A 2 -8.55 5.05 -3.80
N PHE A 3 -7.30 4.77 -3.42
CA PHE A 3 -6.15 4.76 -4.32
C PHE A 3 -6.09 3.40 -5.04
N SER A 4 -6.93 3.20 -6.06
CA SER A 4 -6.75 2.08 -6.98
C SER A 4 -5.73 2.46 -8.06
N PRO A 5 -4.94 1.51 -8.60
CA PRO A 5 -4.18 1.77 -9.82
C PRO A 5 -5.14 2.24 -10.91
N GLN A 6 -4.75 3.29 -11.63
CA GLN A 6 -5.57 3.89 -12.68
C GLN A 6 -4.77 3.99 -13.98
N THR A 7 -5.40 3.59 -15.08
CA THR A 7 -4.88 3.79 -16.42
C THR A 7 -5.59 4.98 -17.03
N VAL A 8 -4.82 5.98 -17.45
CA VAL A 8 -5.32 7.15 -18.17
C VAL A 8 -5.03 6.95 -19.65
N LYS A 9 -6.08 7.07 -20.46
CA LYS A 9 -6.01 7.02 -21.92
C LYS A 9 -6.50 8.35 -22.48
N ALA A 10 -5.72 8.96 -23.35
CA ALA A 10 -6.04 10.26 -23.93
C ALA A 10 -5.80 10.25 -25.44
N ILE A 11 -6.65 11.00 -26.15
CA ILE A 11 -6.46 11.35 -27.56
C ILE A 11 -6.62 12.86 -27.69
N SER A 12 -5.94 13.44 -28.67
CA SER A 12 -6.23 14.79 -29.14
C SER A 12 -7.06 14.71 -30.41
N ALA A 13 -8.15 15.47 -30.46
CA ALA A 13 -9.04 15.55 -31.62
C ALA A 13 -9.27 17.03 -32.00
N GLN A 14 -9.28 17.32 -33.30
CA GLN A 14 -9.55 18.64 -33.87
C GLN A 14 -10.47 18.49 -35.07
N ALA A 15 -11.52 19.31 -35.15
CA ALA A 15 -12.52 19.20 -36.22
C ALA A 15 -11.89 19.34 -37.61
N GLY A 16 -12.12 18.35 -38.47
CA GLY A 16 -11.59 18.30 -39.85
C GLY A 16 -10.18 17.74 -39.98
N TRP A 17 -9.57 17.25 -38.90
CA TRP A 17 -8.24 16.60 -38.88
C TRP A 17 -8.40 15.14 -38.45
N PHE A 18 -7.37 14.32 -38.72
CA PHE A 18 -7.32 12.98 -38.13
C PHE A 18 -6.96 13.08 -36.64
N ASP A 19 -7.62 12.26 -35.83
CA ASP A 19 -7.31 12.12 -34.40
C ASP A 19 -5.89 11.59 -34.19
N SER A 20 -5.31 11.87 -33.02
CA SER A 20 -4.01 11.29 -32.65
C SER A 20 -4.11 9.80 -32.32
N ASP A 21 -2.96 9.15 -32.28
CA ASP A 21 -2.84 7.87 -31.58
C ASP A 21 -3.20 8.01 -30.09
N ILE A 22 -3.59 6.89 -29.48
CA ILE A 22 -3.91 6.82 -28.06
C ILE A 22 -2.62 6.95 -27.25
N ALA A 23 -2.53 8.00 -26.44
CA ALA A 23 -1.55 8.09 -25.37
C ALA A 23 -2.07 7.32 -24.14
N GLU A 24 -1.21 6.48 -23.55
CA GLU A 24 -1.55 5.66 -22.39
C GLU A 24 -0.51 5.87 -21.28
N ALA A 25 -1.00 6.09 -20.05
CA ALA A 25 -0.17 6.20 -18.86
C ALA A 25 -0.84 5.46 -17.69
N THR A 26 -0.04 4.68 -16.95
CA THR A 26 -0.51 3.92 -15.79
C THR A 26 0.06 4.52 -14.52
N PHE A 27 -0.81 4.81 -13.55
CA PHE A 27 -0.44 5.31 -12.23
C PHE A 27 -0.66 4.21 -11.19
N THR A 28 0.42 3.82 -10.52
CA THR A 28 0.38 2.87 -9.40
C THR A 28 0.60 3.62 -8.09
N PHE A 29 -0.22 3.31 -7.09
CA PHE A 29 -0.05 3.81 -5.73
C PHE A 29 0.39 2.64 -4.86
N VAL A 30 1.55 2.77 -4.22
CA VAL A 30 2.07 1.79 -3.27
C VAL A 30 2.16 2.45 -1.91
N CYS A 31 1.84 1.69 -0.86
CA CYS A 31 2.16 2.11 0.50
C CYS A 31 3.63 1.79 0.78
N ASP A 32 4.24 2.56 1.66
CA ASP A 32 5.57 2.25 2.18
C ASP A 32 5.56 0.91 2.89
N THR A 33 6.64 0.14 2.67
CA THR A 33 6.91 -1.07 3.44
C THR A 33 6.90 -0.74 4.93
N PRO A 34 6.06 -1.41 5.74
CA PRO A 34 6.04 -1.19 7.17
C PRO A 34 7.41 -1.45 7.79
N THR A 35 7.82 -0.59 8.72
CA THR A 35 9.02 -0.79 9.53
C THR A 35 8.62 -1.46 10.85
N VAL A 36 9.33 -2.52 11.20
CA VAL A 36 9.21 -3.21 12.48
C VAL A 36 10.28 -2.63 13.41
N THR A 37 9.87 -1.89 14.42
CA THR A 37 10.76 -1.36 15.46
C THR A 37 10.72 -2.30 16.65
N GLU A 38 11.88 -2.57 17.25
CA GLU A 38 12.04 -3.57 18.32
C GLU A 38 11.60 -4.97 17.86
N GLY A 39 12.00 -5.40 16.65
CA GLY A 39 11.92 -6.81 16.25
C GLY A 39 13.14 -7.57 16.77
N GLY A 40 12.97 -8.74 17.38
CA GLY A 40 14.09 -9.51 17.92
C GLY A 40 13.69 -10.71 18.76
N THR A 41 14.71 -11.37 19.35
CA THR A 41 14.51 -12.43 20.32
C THR A 41 14.35 -11.80 21.70
N PHE A 42 13.22 -12.06 22.34
CA PHE A 42 12.91 -11.53 23.67
C PHE A 42 12.85 -12.68 24.68
N THR A 43 13.43 -12.47 25.86
CA THR A 43 13.37 -13.43 26.99
C THR A 43 12.12 -13.23 27.86
N ASP A 44 11.44 -12.10 27.70
CA ASP A 44 10.23 -11.66 28.43
C ASP A 44 9.22 -11.04 27.44
N SER A 45 8.12 -10.49 27.95
CA SER A 45 7.14 -9.76 27.11
C SER A 45 7.80 -8.59 26.36
N ALA A 46 7.55 -8.51 25.06
CA ALA A 46 8.09 -7.46 24.20
C ALA A 46 6.99 -6.60 23.60
N VAL A 47 7.28 -5.31 23.46
CA VAL A 47 6.41 -4.37 22.75
C VAL A 47 7.01 -4.14 21.38
N VAL A 48 6.57 -4.92 20.40
CA VAL A 48 6.93 -4.69 19.00
C VAL A 48 6.08 -3.54 18.47
N SER A 49 6.68 -2.63 17.70
CA SER A 49 5.95 -1.52 17.09
C SER A 49 6.04 -1.55 15.57
N LEU A 50 4.90 -1.38 14.90
CA LEU A 50 4.82 -1.30 13.44
C LEU A 50 4.49 0.13 13.01
N SER A 51 5.21 0.68 12.05
CA SER A 51 4.91 2.01 11.49
C SER A 51 5.06 2.05 9.98
N SER A 52 4.29 2.91 9.32
CA SER A 52 4.38 3.17 7.88
C SER A 52 4.45 4.68 7.64
N GLY A 53 5.32 5.11 6.71
CA GLY A 53 5.43 6.52 6.31
C GLY A 53 4.22 7.01 5.51
N THR A 54 3.40 6.09 4.99
CA THR A 54 2.20 6.41 4.23
C THR A 54 1.07 6.85 5.17
N THR A 55 0.73 8.14 5.11
CA THR A 55 -0.34 8.71 5.94
C THR A 55 -1.68 8.01 5.69
N GLY A 56 -2.30 7.51 6.76
CA GLY A 56 -3.58 6.80 6.70
C GLY A 56 -3.49 5.33 6.25
N ALA A 57 -2.29 4.79 6.05
CA ALA A 57 -2.11 3.37 5.77
C ALA A 57 -2.54 2.51 6.98
N LYS A 58 -3.15 1.37 6.67
CA LYS A 58 -3.47 0.33 7.65
C LYS A 58 -2.39 -0.74 7.54
N ILE A 59 -1.85 -1.16 8.68
CA ILE A 59 -0.84 -2.21 8.75
C ILE A 59 -1.53 -3.48 9.22
N TYR A 60 -1.41 -4.55 8.44
CA TYR A 60 -1.92 -5.87 8.77
C TYR A 60 -0.74 -6.80 9.04
N TYR A 61 -0.86 -7.68 10.03
CA TYR A 61 0.24 -8.54 10.45
C TYR A 61 -0.24 -9.94 10.83
N THR A 62 0.71 -10.87 10.76
CA THR A 62 0.59 -12.27 11.19
C THR A 62 1.67 -12.56 12.22
N THR A 63 1.41 -13.50 13.12
CA THR A 63 2.39 -13.97 14.13
C THR A 63 2.76 -15.43 13.94
N ASP A 64 2.13 -16.11 12.98
CA ASP A 64 2.33 -17.52 12.64
C ASP A 64 3.34 -17.72 11.50
N GLY A 65 3.85 -16.63 10.92
CA GLY A 65 4.79 -16.66 9.79
C GLY A 65 4.15 -16.74 8.41
N SER A 66 2.81 -16.70 8.31
CA SER A 66 2.11 -16.62 7.02
C SER A 66 2.19 -15.22 6.40
N GLU A 67 1.96 -15.10 5.09
CA GLU A 67 1.97 -13.81 4.38
C GLU A 67 0.73 -12.98 4.74
N PRO A 68 0.89 -11.74 5.24
CA PRO A 68 -0.24 -10.93 5.70
C PRO A 68 -1.09 -10.43 4.55
N THR A 69 -2.40 -10.46 4.77
CA THR A 69 -3.45 -9.98 3.88
C THR A 69 -4.33 -8.95 4.59
N THR A 70 -5.22 -8.29 3.85
CA THR A 70 -6.18 -7.33 4.44
C THR A 70 -7.28 -7.96 5.30
N SER A 71 -7.33 -9.29 5.35
CA SER A 71 -8.23 -10.05 6.22
C SER A 71 -7.61 -10.36 7.58
N ASP A 72 -6.31 -10.14 7.74
CA ASP A 72 -5.57 -10.44 8.97
C ASP A 72 -5.74 -9.36 10.04
N THR A 73 -5.04 -9.53 11.16
CA THR A 73 -5.16 -8.64 12.31
C THR A 73 -4.64 -7.24 11.96
N LEU A 74 -5.51 -6.24 12.15
CA LEU A 74 -5.14 -4.83 12.01
C LEU A 74 -4.26 -4.41 13.20
N TYR A 75 -3.08 -3.88 12.92
CA TYR A 75 -2.21 -3.31 13.92
C TYR A 75 -2.84 -2.05 14.54
N SER A 76 -3.02 -2.06 15.86
CA SER A 76 -3.67 -0.98 16.63
C SER A 76 -2.75 -0.35 17.70
N GLY A 77 -1.45 -0.60 17.63
CA GLY A 77 -0.45 -0.04 18.56
C GLY A 77 0.11 -1.04 19.58
N SER A 78 -0.42 -2.26 19.64
CA SER A 78 0.12 -3.33 20.47
C SER A 78 -0.07 -4.68 19.79
N PHE A 79 0.88 -5.58 20.00
CA PHE A 79 0.70 -7.00 19.74
C PHE A 79 0.02 -7.62 20.96
N SER A 80 -1.05 -8.39 20.73
CA SER A 80 -1.71 -9.21 21.74
C SER A 80 -1.20 -10.64 21.68
#